data_AF-A0A7W7WGT4-F1
#
_entry.id   AF-A0A7W7WGT4-F1
#
_cell.length_a   1.000
_cell.length_b   1.000
_cell.length_c   1.000
_cell.angle_alpha   90.00
_cell.angle_beta   90.00
_cell.angle_gamma   90.00
#
_symmetry.space_group_name_H-M   'P 1'
#
loop_
_entity.id
_entity.type
_entity.pdbx_description
1 polymer ?
#
loop_
_entity_poly.entity_id
_entity_poly.type
_entity_poly.pdbx_seq_one_letter_code
_entity_poly.pdbx_strand_id
1 'polypeptide(L)'
;MALPFIGMLLVLALDFFSHSAVTVEPALTAVPALAAVVSRRTWYPLLIGLFTEIAAFALAGYHEVLGQSVHSATVFAIALVAGIGWVSATLRVRQEQALADAQLVAEIARRVLLRSVPDRVGSVRAAVHYAAAAEHASIGGDLYEVVNTRHGVRAVIGDVRGKGLAAVETAAAVLGAFREAAHQEPALDRVAAWLAVSLDRALHENDHPGVEEEFVTLLLIGVRPDGTAEIVNCGHPAPLLLRPGQAPTPLELPETVPPLGVLDPADVRPPVQRIRVEPGDRVLLYTDGVIEARDHRGAFYPLAERLPYCAIGGPVEVLRRLHDDVVRHVGRKLGDDAAMLLLQYEPILPQLPHQSTQLAQLPPGARGTATPTS
;
A
#
# COMPACT_ATOMS: atom_id res chain seq x y z
N MET A 1 19.57 28.94 1.40
CA MET A 1 20.68 29.25 2.33
C MET A 1 21.02 30.75 2.38
N ALA A 2 21.01 31.51 1.27
CA ALA A 2 21.40 32.93 1.29
C ALA A 2 20.41 33.90 1.97
N LEU A 3 19.15 33.49 2.16
CA LEU A 3 18.06 34.34 2.66
C LEU A 3 18.36 35.07 4.00
N PRO A 4 18.97 34.44 5.03
CA PRO A 4 19.27 35.12 6.29
C PRO A 4 20.34 36.21 6.12
N PHE A 5 21.35 35.97 5.29
CA PHE A 5 22.38 36.97 4.99
C PHE A 5 21.80 38.16 4.22
N ILE A 6 20.86 37.92 3.30
CA ILE A 6 20.12 38.99 2.60
C ILE A 6 19.29 39.79 3.61
N GLY A 7 18.59 39.12 4.52
CA GLY A 7 17.84 39.78 5.60
C GLY A 7 18.73 40.64 6.49
N MET A 8 19.90 40.12 6.88
CA MET A 8 20.88 40.84 7.68
C MET A 8 21.42 42.08 6.95
N LEU A 9 21.82 41.93 5.68
CA LEU A 9 22.29 43.04 4.85
C LEU A 9 21.22 44.12 4.66
N LEU A 10 19.96 43.73 4.50
CA LEU A 10 18.85 44.66 4.36
C LEU A 10 18.65 45.48 5.64
N VAL A 11 18.71 44.83 6.82
CA VAL A 11 18.59 45.52 8.11
C VAL A 11 19.76 46.49 8.32
N LEU A 12 20.99 46.08 8.00
CA LEU A 12 22.16 46.95 8.09
C LEU A 12 22.08 48.14 7.13
N ALA A 13 21.60 47.93 5.90
CA ALA A 13 21.42 49.01 4.93
C ALA A 13 20.34 50.00 5.41
N LEU A 14 19.21 49.50 5.91
CA LEU A 14 18.13 50.33 6.44
C LEU A 14 18.61 51.20 7.61
N ASP A 15 19.40 50.63 8.52
CA ASP A 15 19.95 51.38 9.65
C ASP A 15 20.90 52.52 9.18
N PHE A 16 21.77 52.22 8.21
CA PHE A 16 22.68 53.22 7.62
C PHE A 16 21.94 54.40 6.97
N PHE A 17 20.85 54.12 6.24
CA PHE A 17 20.06 55.16 5.56
C PHE A 17 19.09 55.93 6.49
N SER A 18 18.75 55.40 7.67
CA SER A 18 17.70 55.93 8.55
C SER A 18 18.09 57.20 9.34
N HIS A 19 19.40 57.50 9.49
CA HIS A 19 19.92 58.69 10.20
C HIS A 19 19.24 59.00 11.57
N SER A 20 19.85 58.48 12.64
CA SER A 20 19.81 58.94 14.05
C SER A 20 18.48 59.03 14.83
N ALA A 21 17.29 59.00 14.20
CA ALA A 21 16.03 59.18 14.94
C ALA A 21 15.39 57.86 15.42
N VAL A 22 15.69 56.72 14.78
CA VAL A 22 15.08 55.40 15.10
C VAL A 22 16.14 54.30 14.97
N THR A 23 16.35 53.52 16.03
CA THR A 23 17.26 52.35 16.02
C THR A 23 16.57 51.16 15.35
N VAL A 24 17.15 50.66 14.26
CA VAL A 24 16.61 49.48 13.52
C VAL A 24 17.22 48.17 14.05
N GLU A 25 18.16 48.27 15.01
CA GLU A 25 18.85 47.16 15.67
C GLU A 25 17.93 45.99 16.11
N PRO A 26 16.75 46.22 16.73
CA PRO A 26 15.87 45.12 17.14
C PRO A 26 15.37 44.24 15.98
N ALA A 27 15.35 44.76 14.74
CA ALA A 27 14.96 44.00 13.56
C ALA A 27 15.94 42.86 13.21
N LEU A 28 17.18 42.91 13.71
CA LEU A 28 18.17 41.84 13.54
C LEU A 28 17.71 40.51 14.17
N THR A 29 16.82 40.55 15.16
CA THR A 29 16.25 39.34 15.79
C THR A 29 15.52 38.41 14.82
N ALA A 30 15.04 38.90 13.68
CA ALA A 30 14.38 38.08 12.66
C ALA A 30 15.36 37.18 11.87
N VAL A 31 16.65 37.52 11.87
CA VAL A 31 17.66 36.86 11.02
C VAL A 31 17.91 35.38 11.42
N PRO A 32 18.10 35.03 12.72
CA PRO A 32 18.24 33.64 13.13
C PRO A 32 16.95 32.82 12.96
N ALA A 33 15.77 33.46 13.06
CA ALA A 33 14.49 32.82 12.80
C ALA A 33 14.38 32.37 11.32
N LEU A 34 14.76 33.24 10.38
CA LEU A 34 14.83 32.89 8.96
C LEU A 34 15.82 31.76 8.68
N ALA A 35 16.94 31.72 9.41
CA ALA A 35 17.91 30.64 9.30
C ALA A 35 17.33 29.29 9.72
N ALA A 36 16.50 29.25 10.78
CA ALA A 36 15.83 28.04 11.24
C ALA A 36 14.78 27.50 10.25
N VAL A 37 14.18 28.38 9.43
CA VAL A 37 13.19 27.98 8.41
C VAL A 37 13.85 27.45 7.14
N VAL A 38 14.95 28.06 6.71
CA VAL A 38 15.53 27.82 5.38
C VAL A 38 16.52 26.65 5.34
N SER A 39 17.04 26.23 6.49
CA SER A 39 18.07 25.19 6.57
C SER A 39 17.59 23.97 7.34
N ARG A 40 17.87 22.78 6.79
CA ARG A 40 17.69 21.51 7.50
C ARG A 40 18.81 21.20 8.50
N ARG A 41 19.89 22.00 8.53
CA ARG A 41 21.02 21.79 9.43
C ARG A 41 20.71 22.41 10.79
N THR A 42 20.70 21.57 11.82
CA THR A 42 20.35 21.98 13.19
C THR A 42 21.23 23.10 13.72
N TRP A 43 22.54 23.12 13.43
CA TRP A 43 23.48 24.14 13.90
C TRP A 43 23.34 25.51 13.21
N TYR A 44 22.65 25.59 12.08
CA TYR A 44 22.63 26.79 11.23
C TYR A 44 22.03 28.05 11.89
N PRO A 45 20.95 27.96 12.69
CA PRO A 45 20.40 29.12 13.42
C PRO A 45 21.36 29.67 14.47
N LEU A 46 22.16 28.81 15.13
CA LEU A 46 23.17 29.26 16.10
C LEU A 46 24.30 30.01 15.41
N LEU A 47 24.80 29.49 14.28
CA LEU A 47 25.86 30.17 13.53
C LEU A 47 25.38 31.54 13.01
N ILE A 48 24.17 31.61 12.48
CA ILE A 48 23.59 32.89 12.03
C ILE A 48 23.31 33.82 13.22
N GLY A 49 22.83 33.29 14.36
CA GLY A 49 22.70 34.03 15.62
C GLY A 49 24.00 34.71 16.03
N LEU A 50 25.10 33.96 16.03
CA LEU A 50 26.43 34.49 16.36
C LEU A 50 26.87 35.63 15.42
N PHE A 51 26.69 35.47 14.11
CA PHE A 51 26.98 36.56 13.16
C PHE A 51 26.08 37.80 13.38
N THR A 52 24.82 37.56 13.74
CA THR A 52 23.85 38.63 14.02
C THR A 52 24.21 39.38 15.30
N GLU A 53 24.69 38.70 16.34
CA GLU A 53 25.21 39.33 17.56
C GLU A 53 26.45 40.18 17.28
N ILE A 54 27.41 39.66 16.50
CA ILE A 54 28.61 40.41 16.10
C ILE A 54 28.21 41.71 15.37
N ALA A 55 27.22 41.63 14.48
CA ALA A 55 26.69 42.80 13.78
C ALA A 55 25.99 43.79 14.74
N ALA A 56 25.20 43.30 15.70
CA ALA A 56 24.54 44.14 16.70
C ALA A 56 25.56 44.87 17.60
N PHE A 57 26.61 44.18 18.06
CA PHE A 57 27.70 44.79 18.83
C PHE A 57 28.47 45.85 18.03
N ALA A 58 28.74 45.59 16.74
CA ALA A 58 29.39 46.56 15.87
C ALA A 58 28.53 47.83 15.69
N LEU A 59 27.22 47.66 15.54
CA LEU A 59 26.27 48.77 15.37
C LEU A 59 26.12 49.60 16.66
N ALA A 60 26.02 48.93 17.81
CA ALA A 60 25.93 49.58 19.11
C ALA A 60 27.23 50.32 19.46
N GLY A 61 28.39 49.78 19.07
CA GLY A 61 29.68 50.47 19.20
C GLY A 61 29.79 51.72 18.33
N TYR A 62 29.29 51.67 17.09
CA TYR A 62 29.28 52.81 16.16
C TYR A 62 28.40 53.97 16.66
N HIS A 63 27.26 53.65 17.27
CA HIS A 63 26.32 54.65 17.79
C HIS A 63 26.58 55.05 19.26
N GLU A 64 27.61 54.50 19.91
CA GLU A 64 27.92 54.68 21.35
C GLU A 64 26.78 54.27 22.31
N VAL A 65 26.02 53.22 21.95
CA VAL A 65 24.78 52.78 22.64
C VAL A 65 25.00 51.52 23.50
N LEU A 66 26.25 51.07 23.66
CA LEU A 66 26.64 49.79 24.31
C LEU A 66 26.13 49.59 25.75
N GLY A 67 25.64 50.63 26.43
CA GLY A 67 25.09 50.57 27.80
C GLY A 67 23.57 50.74 27.90
N GLN A 68 22.84 50.94 26.79
CA GLN A 68 21.38 51.13 26.85
C GLN A 68 20.64 49.80 27.02
N SER A 69 19.51 49.84 27.73
CA SER A 69 18.64 48.68 27.96
C SER A 69 18.10 48.07 26.66
N VAL A 70 17.99 48.86 25.59
CA VAL A 70 17.53 48.41 24.27
C VAL A 70 18.56 47.48 23.61
N HIS A 71 19.85 47.77 23.72
CA HIS A 71 20.91 46.91 23.17
C HIS A 71 20.98 45.58 23.91
N SER A 72 20.97 45.61 25.26
CA SER A 72 21.01 44.37 26.06
C SER A 72 19.76 43.50 25.84
N ALA A 73 18.58 44.11 25.69
CA ALA A 73 17.36 43.41 25.31
C ALA A 73 17.45 42.78 23.90
N THR A 74 18.09 43.48 22.95
CA THR A 74 18.25 42.99 21.57
C THR A 74 19.20 41.80 21.49
N VAL A 75 20.37 41.88 22.14
CA VAL A 75 21.32 40.75 22.22
C VAL A 75 20.65 39.53 22.87
N PHE A 76 19.94 39.73 23.99
CA PHE A 76 19.20 38.65 24.65
C PHE A 76 18.13 38.05 23.72
N ALA A 77 17.38 38.88 22.98
CA ALA A 77 16.38 38.42 22.03
C ALA A 77 17.00 37.63 20.86
N ILE A 78 18.14 38.06 20.30
CA ILE A 78 18.86 37.33 19.25
C ILE A 78 19.29 35.95 19.75
N ALA A 79 19.91 35.89 20.94
CA ALA A 79 20.33 34.63 21.56
C ALA A 79 19.14 33.69 21.82
N LEU A 80 18.03 34.22 22.35
CA LEU A 80 16.81 33.46 22.60
C LEU A 80 16.21 32.89 21.30
N VAL A 81 16.10 33.71 20.26
CA VAL A 81 15.56 33.29 18.95
C VAL A 81 16.47 32.26 18.28
N ALA A 82 17.80 32.42 18.37
CA ALA A 82 18.75 31.44 17.86
C ALA A 82 18.64 30.10 18.61
N GLY A 83 18.49 30.13 19.93
CA GLY A 83 18.26 28.96 20.77
C GLY A 83 16.95 28.24 20.44
N ILE A 84 15.83 28.96 20.33
CA ILE A 84 14.53 28.41 19.92
C ILE A 84 14.61 27.84 18.50
N GLY A 85 15.30 28.53 17.58
CA GLY A 85 15.54 28.05 16.23
C GLY A 85 16.32 26.73 16.18
N TRP A 86 17.35 26.60 17.01
CA TRP A 86 18.11 25.35 17.17
C TRP A 86 17.25 24.22 17.74
N VAL A 87 16.49 24.46 18.80
CA VAL A 87 15.57 23.46 19.39
C VAL A 87 14.50 23.05 18.37
N SER A 88 13.92 24.00 17.65
CA SER A 88 12.90 23.72 16.62
C SER A 88 13.47 22.91 15.46
N ALA A 89 14.68 23.24 14.99
CA ALA A 89 15.34 22.50 13.92
C ALA A 89 15.74 21.08 14.37
N THR A 90 16.20 20.90 15.61
CA THR A 90 16.52 19.56 16.14
C THR A 90 15.28 18.71 16.34
N LEU A 91 14.18 19.27 16.86
CA LEU A 91 12.91 18.57 16.98
C LEU A 91 12.34 18.18 15.61
N ARG A 92 12.39 19.09 14.62
CA ARG A 92 11.96 18.81 13.25
C ARG A 92 12.75 17.65 12.64
N VAL A 93 14.08 17.67 12.73
CA VAL A 93 14.92 16.59 12.19
C VAL A 93 14.64 15.26 12.89
N ARG A 94 14.46 15.26 14.22
CA ARG A 94 14.09 14.04 14.97
C ARG A 94 12.73 13.49 14.56
N GLN A 95 11.74 14.35 14.35
CA GLN A 95 10.43 13.95 13.85
C GLN A 95 10.52 13.39 12.44
N GLU A 96 11.24 14.06 11.54
CA GLU A 96 11.49 13.57 10.18
C GLU A 96 12.19 12.20 10.17
N GLN A 97 13.17 11.98 11.06
CA GLN A 97 13.86 10.70 11.21
C GLN A 97 12.95 9.61 11.80
N ALA A 98 12.21 9.90 12.87
CA ALA A 98 11.29 8.94 13.46
C ALA A 98 10.21 8.50 12.47
N LEU A 99 9.70 9.43 11.65
CA LEU A 99 8.80 9.11 10.55
C LEU A 99 9.50 8.21 9.52
N ALA A 100 10.70 8.55 9.05
CA ALA A 100 11.41 7.73 8.07
C ALA A 100 11.72 6.30 8.57
N ASP A 101 12.11 6.14 9.83
CA ASP A 101 12.39 4.83 10.43
C ASP A 101 11.12 3.99 10.56
N ALA A 102 10.01 4.58 11.01
CA ALA A 102 8.71 3.91 11.07
C ALA A 102 8.26 3.43 9.67
N GLN A 103 8.50 4.25 8.64
CA GLN A 103 8.19 3.91 7.25
C GLN A 103 9.00 2.73 6.72
N LEU A 104 10.29 2.67 7.08
CA LEU A 104 11.15 1.57 6.67
C LEU A 104 10.75 0.26 7.35
N VAL A 105 10.46 0.29 8.65
CA VAL A 105 9.99 -0.89 9.39
C VAL A 105 8.65 -1.37 8.84
N ALA A 106 7.73 -0.46 8.56
CA ALA A 106 6.46 -0.75 7.92
C ALA A 106 6.62 -1.47 6.57
N GLU A 107 7.47 -0.93 5.70
CA GLU A 107 7.73 -1.50 4.38
C GLU A 107 8.37 -2.89 4.47
N ILE A 108 9.26 -3.12 5.44
CA ILE A 108 9.85 -4.43 5.69
C ILE A 108 8.78 -5.40 6.22
N ALA A 109 8.01 -5.02 7.24
CA ALA A 109 6.96 -5.85 7.79
C ALA A 109 5.95 -6.26 6.70
N ARG A 110 5.54 -5.31 5.86
CA ARG A 110 4.64 -5.53 4.73
C ARG A 110 5.19 -6.57 3.74
N ARG A 111 6.45 -6.46 3.33
CA ARG A 111 7.08 -7.44 2.42
C ARG A 111 7.20 -8.83 3.03
N VAL A 112 7.34 -8.91 4.35
CA VAL A 112 7.40 -10.20 5.06
C VAL A 112 6.01 -10.83 5.17
N LEU A 113 4.96 -10.03 5.35
CA LEU A 113 3.58 -10.49 5.48
C LEU A 113 2.96 -10.91 4.14
N LEU A 114 3.13 -10.08 3.10
CA LEU A 114 2.57 -10.31 1.77
C LEU A 114 3.54 -11.12 0.92
N ARG A 115 3.30 -12.42 0.84
CA ARG A 115 4.13 -13.34 0.06
C ARG A 115 3.96 -13.07 -1.44
N SER A 116 5.05 -13.23 -2.19
CA SER A 116 4.98 -13.26 -3.66
C SER A 116 4.08 -14.40 -4.11
N VAL A 117 3.07 -14.10 -4.93
CA VAL A 117 2.20 -15.11 -5.51
C VAL A 117 2.89 -15.71 -6.74
N PRO A 118 3.11 -17.04 -6.78
CA PRO A 118 3.67 -17.68 -7.97
C PRO A 118 2.76 -17.50 -9.20
N ASP A 119 3.36 -17.39 -10.39
CA ASP A 119 2.63 -17.25 -11.67
C ASP A 119 1.59 -18.36 -11.91
N ARG A 120 1.81 -19.53 -11.32
CA ARG A 120 0.90 -20.68 -11.35
C ARG A 120 0.77 -21.30 -9.97
N VAL A 121 -0.48 -21.49 -9.55
CA VAL A 121 -0.84 -22.14 -8.28
C VAL A 121 -1.89 -23.19 -8.62
N GLY A 122 -1.52 -24.47 -8.62
CA GLY A 122 -2.45 -25.55 -8.98
C GLY A 122 -3.12 -25.34 -10.35
N SER A 123 -4.45 -25.37 -10.38
CA SER A 123 -5.30 -25.20 -11.57
C SER A 123 -5.57 -23.74 -11.97
N VAL A 124 -4.81 -22.77 -11.43
CA VAL A 124 -4.93 -21.36 -11.82
C VAL A 124 -3.58 -20.73 -12.11
N ARG A 125 -3.56 -19.77 -13.02
CA ARG A 125 -2.51 -18.75 -13.08
C ARG A 125 -2.93 -17.56 -12.23
N ALA A 126 -2.02 -17.06 -11.40
CA ALA A 126 -2.30 -15.97 -10.50
C ALA A 126 -1.32 -14.82 -10.74
N ALA A 127 -1.79 -13.60 -10.56
CA ALA A 127 -0.95 -12.42 -10.50
C ALA A 127 -1.49 -11.46 -9.45
N VAL A 128 -0.59 -10.75 -8.78
CA VAL A 128 -0.95 -9.67 -7.85
C VAL A 128 -0.24 -8.40 -8.25
N HIS A 129 -0.96 -7.28 -8.13
CA HIS A 129 -0.39 -5.96 -8.22
C HIS A 129 -0.89 -5.14 -7.04
N TYR A 130 0.03 -4.51 -6.32
CA TYR A 130 -0.26 -3.68 -5.16
C TYR A 130 0.41 -2.33 -5.32
N ALA A 131 -0.35 -1.25 -5.09
CA ALA A 131 0.11 0.12 -5.17
C ALA A 131 -0.20 0.87 -3.87
N ALA A 132 0.84 1.33 -3.20
CA ALA A 132 0.71 2.07 -1.94
C ALA A 132 0.42 3.57 -2.16
N ALA A 133 -0.42 4.16 -1.31
CA ALA A 133 -0.67 5.58 -1.26
C ALA A 133 0.57 6.37 -0.82
N ALA A 134 0.96 7.37 -1.61
CA ALA A 134 2.26 8.04 -1.46
C ALA A 134 2.22 9.32 -0.60
N GLU A 135 1.13 9.59 0.14
CA GLU A 135 0.98 10.88 0.81
C GLU A 135 1.51 10.93 2.25
N HIS A 136 1.41 9.87 3.06
CA HIS A 136 2.04 9.85 4.40
C HIS A 136 2.41 8.45 4.89
N ALA A 137 2.79 7.52 4.00
CA ALA A 137 3.32 6.20 4.39
C ALA A 137 2.57 5.55 5.58
N SER A 138 1.25 5.69 5.56
CA SER A 138 0.36 4.88 6.35
C SER A 138 0.49 3.49 5.78
N ILE A 139 0.90 2.54 6.62
CA ILE A 139 0.82 1.12 6.30
C ILE A 139 -0.66 0.84 6.06
N GLY A 140 -1.06 0.54 4.82
CA GLY A 140 -2.46 0.25 4.53
C GLY A 140 -2.85 -1.14 4.96
N GLY A 141 -4.18 -1.31 5.02
CA GLY A 141 -4.84 -2.52 5.50
C GLY A 141 -5.01 -3.61 4.45
N ASP A 142 -4.66 -3.34 3.20
CA ASP A 142 -4.79 -4.29 2.11
C ASP A 142 -4.00 -5.58 2.36
N LEU A 143 -4.71 -6.71 2.35
CA LEU A 143 -4.14 -8.04 2.50
C LEU A 143 -4.54 -8.93 1.33
N TYR A 144 -3.66 -9.85 0.95
CA TYR A 144 -3.96 -10.88 -0.02
C TYR A 144 -3.08 -12.12 0.18
N GLU A 145 -3.61 -13.28 -0.20
CA GLU A 145 -2.82 -14.51 -0.29
C GLU A 145 -3.46 -15.51 -1.24
N VAL A 146 -2.63 -16.36 -1.87
CA VAL A 146 -3.08 -17.46 -2.72
C VAL A 146 -2.34 -18.73 -2.33
N VAL A 147 -3.07 -19.79 -2.01
CA VAL A 147 -2.53 -21.08 -1.57
C VAL A 147 -3.12 -22.23 -2.38
N ASN A 148 -2.30 -23.21 -2.72
CA ASN A 148 -2.76 -24.47 -3.29
C ASN A 148 -3.02 -25.47 -2.16
N THR A 149 -4.23 -25.98 -2.06
CA THR A 149 -4.62 -26.90 -0.98
C THR A 149 -5.24 -28.17 -1.55
N ARG A 150 -5.47 -29.17 -0.69
CA ARG A 150 -6.20 -30.40 -1.07
C ARG A 150 -7.65 -30.12 -1.51
N HIS A 151 -8.18 -28.93 -1.23
CA HIS A 151 -9.53 -28.50 -1.57
C HIS A 151 -9.57 -27.65 -2.85
N GLY A 152 -8.44 -27.50 -3.54
CA GLY A 152 -8.27 -26.62 -4.70
C GLY A 152 -7.41 -25.40 -4.37
N VAL A 153 -7.35 -24.46 -5.30
CA VAL A 153 -6.66 -23.19 -5.08
C VAL A 153 -7.58 -22.30 -4.26
N ARG A 154 -7.06 -21.71 -3.19
CA ARG A 154 -7.80 -20.76 -2.36
C ARG A 154 -7.07 -19.43 -2.34
N ALA A 155 -7.82 -18.36 -2.42
CA ALA A 155 -7.30 -17.03 -2.27
C ALA A 155 -8.15 -16.19 -1.32
N VAL A 156 -7.48 -15.24 -0.68
CA VAL A 156 -8.08 -14.20 0.14
C VAL A 156 -7.61 -12.85 -0.39
N ILE A 157 -8.51 -11.89 -0.40
CA ILE A 157 -8.18 -10.45 -0.46
C ILE A 157 -9.00 -9.76 0.62
N GLY A 158 -8.50 -8.66 1.16
CA GLY A 158 -9.24 -7.86 2.11
C GLY A 158 -8.59 -6.52 2.32
N ASP A 159 -9.30 -5.66 3.04
CA ASP A 159 -8.78 -4.40 3.54
C ASP A 159 -9.14 -4.24 5.01
N VAL A 160 -8.14 -3.91 5.82
CA VAL A 160 -8.26 -3.64 7.26
C VAL A 160 -8.58 -2.15 7.43
N ARG A 161 -9.73 -1.86 8.00
CA ARG A 161 -10.05 -0.50 8.42
C ARG A 161 -9.13 -0.10 9.57
N GLY A 162 -8.20 0.79 9.26
CA GLY A 162 -7.24 1.30 10.22
C GLY A 162 -6.00 1.79 9.49
N LYS A 163 -5.07 2.40 10.22
CA LYS A 163 -3.77 2.79 9.67
C LYS A 163 -2.68 2.53 10.69
N GLY A 164 -1.46 2.32 10.20
CA GLY A 164 -0.30 2.15 11.06
C GLY A 164 -0.14 0.73 11.56
N LEU A 165 0.50 0.56 12.71
CA LEU A 165 0.96 -0.74 13.18
C LEU A 165 -0.18 -1.71 13.55
N ALA A 166 -1.28 -1.20 14.14
CA ALA A 166 -2.45 -2.01 14.47
C ALA A 166 -3.03 -2.73 13.24
N ALA A 167 -3.22 -2.00 12.13
CA ALA A 167 -3.71 -2.57 10.87
C ALA A 167 -2.80 -3.69 10.33
N VAL A 168 -1.47 -3.57 10.53
CA VAL A 168 -0.49 -4.58 10.13
C VAL A 168 -0.61 -5.84 10.99
N GLU A 169 -0.76 -5.68 12.30
CA GLU A 169 -0.95 -6.79 13.23
C GLU A 169 -2.25 -7.54 12.93
N THR A 170 -3.33 -6.80 12.68
CA THR A 170 -4.62 -7.34 12.26
C THR A 170 -4.51 -8.11 10.93
N ALA A 171 -3.87 -7.53 9.91
CA ALA A 171 -3.62 -8.21 8.65
C ALA A 171 -2.77 -9.48 8.84
N ALA A 172 -1.75 -9.43 9.70
CA ALA A 172 -0.91 -10.58 10.02
C ALA A 172 -1.69 -11.71 10.71
N ALA A 173 -2.58 -11.38 11.64
CA ALA A 173 -3.46 -12.32 12.33
C ALA A 173 -4.42 -13.01 11.34
N VAL A 174 -5.06 -12.23 10.46
CA VAL A 174 -5.99 -12.76 9.44
C VAL A 174 -5.26 -13.64 8.42
N LEU A 175 -4.11 -13.20 7.89
CA LEU A 175 -3.32 -14.00 6.95
C LEU A 175 -2.76 -15.27 7.59
N GLY A 176 -2.29 -15.18 8.85
CA GLY A 176 -1.88 -16.35 9.63
C GLY A 176 -3.00 -17.37 9.80
N ALA A 177 -4.20 -16.92 10.17
CA ALA A 177 -5.38 -17.76 10.30
C ALA A 177 -5.80 -18.36 8.95
N PHE A 178 -5.75 -17.59 7.86
CA PHE A 178 -6.06 -18.06 6.51
C PHE A 178 -5.11 -19.16 6.07
N ARG A 179 -3.80 -19.00 6.30
CA ARG A 179 -2.80 -20.02 5.96
C ARG A 179 -3.11 -21.36 6.62
N GLU A 180 -3.58 -21.36 7.86
CA GLU A 180 -3.94 -22.60 8.56
C GLU A 180 -5.30 -23.14 8.08
N ALA A 181 -6.34 -22.31 8.16
CA ALA A 181 -7.72 -22.70 7.87
C ALA A 181 -7.91 -23.13 6.41
N ALA A 182 -7.16 -22.53 5.47
CA ALA A 182 -7.21 -22.91 4.06
C ALA A 182 -6.81 -24.37 3.82
N HIS A 183 -5.95 -24.96 4.66
CA HIS A 183 -5.57 -26.37 4.56
C HIS A 183 -6.48 -27.30 5.38
N GLN A 184 -6.98 -26.83 6.53
CA GLN A 184 -7.76 -27.66 7.43
C GLN A 184 -9.23 -27.78 7.03
N GLU A 185 -9.89 -26.66 6.75
CA GLU A 185 -11.35 -26.59 6.60
C GLU A 185 -11.78 -26.88 5.16
N PRO A 186 -12.75 -27.78 4.90
CA PRO A 186 -13.17 -28.12 3.55
C PRO A 186 -14.05 -27.04 2.88
N ALA A 187 -14.78 -26.25 3.66
CA ALA A 187 -15.75 -25.27 3.17
C ALA A 187 -15.30 -23.82 3.47
N LEU A 188 -15.52 -22.89 2.54
CA LEU A 188 -15.02 -21.51 2.67
C LEU A 188 -15.73 -20.68 3.74
N ASP A 189 -17.00 -20.95 4.02
CA ASP A 189 -17.73 -20.36 5.14
C ASP A 189 -17.10 -20.71 6.49
N ARG A 190 -16.59 -21.94 6.63
CA ARG A 190 -15.85 -22.38 7.82
C ARG A 190 -14.49 -21.70 7.93
N VAL A 191 -13.82 -21.46 6.80
CA VAL A 191 -12.60 -20.64 6.75
C VAL A 191 -12.94 -19.22 7.24
N ALA A 192 -13.98 -18.58 6.72
CA ALA A 192 -14.38 -17.24 7.18
C ALA A 192 -14.71 -17.18 8.68
N ALA A 193 -15.42 -18.17 9.22
CA ALA A 193 -15.68 -18.26 10.65
C ALA A 193 -14.38 -18.42 11.48
N TRP A 194 -13.43 -19.22 11.01
CA TRP A 194 -12.12 -19.36 11.65
C TRP A 194 -11.35 -18.03 11.67
N LEU A 195 -11.37 -17.31 10.56
CA LEU A 195 -10.77 -15.99 10.44
C LEU A 195 -11.40 -15.00 11.41
N ALA A 196 -12.74 -15.01 11.54
CA ALA A 196 -13.46 -14.16 12.49
C ALA A 196 -13.02 -14.42 13.94
N VAL A 197 -12.90 -15.68 14.35
CA VAL A 197 -12.43 -16.05 15.70
C VAL A 197 -10.98 -15.60 15.92
N SER A 198 -10.11 -15.76 14.92
CA SER A 198 -8.72 -15.33 15.05
C SER A 198 -8.56 -13.82 15.09
N LEU A 199 -9.38 -13.10 14.32
CA LEU A 199 -9.43 -11.64 14.33
C LEU A 199 -9.90 -11.13 15.68
N ASP A 200 -11.02 -11.65 16.18
CA ASP A 200 -11.58 -11.28 17.49
C ASP A 200 -10.57 -11.46 18.62
N ARG A 201 -9.85 -12.59 18.65
CA ARG A 201 -8.75 -12.80 19.59
C ARG A 201 -7.66 -11.74 19.45
N ALA A 202 -7.22 -11.42 18.23
CA ALA A 202 -6.19 -10.42 18.00
C ALA A 202 -6.62 -9.02 18.47
N LEU A 203 -7.89 -8.66 18.24
CA LEU A 203 -8.46 -7.38 18.67
C LEU A 203 -8.57 -7.29 20.21
N HIS A 204 -8.90 -8.39 20.89
CA HIS A 204 -9.04 -8.41 22.36
C HIS A 204 -7.72 -8.59 23.11
N GLU A 205 -6.73 -9.27 22.54
CA GLU A 205 -5.41 -9.45 23.16
C GLU A 205 -4.57 -8.17 23.11
N ASN A 206 -4.78 -7.34 22.08
CA ASN A 206 -4.02 -6.12 21.83
C ASN A 206 -4.70 -4.87 22.43
N ASP A 207 -5.09 -4.91 23.72
CA ASP A 207 -5.79 -3.83 24.47
C ASP A 207 -5.11 -2.46 24.31
N HIS A 208 -5.39 -1.79 23.20
CA HIS A 208 -4.83 -0.50 22.81
C HIS A 208 -5.88 0.56 23.16
N PRO A 209 -5.71 1.30 24.27
CA PRO A 209 -6.65 2.35 24.64
C PRO A 209 -6.70 3.43 23.53
N GLY A 210 -7.83 3.49 22.82
CA GLY A 210 -8.10 4.48 21.77
C GLY A 210 -8.24 3.94 20.34
N VAL A 211 -8.21 2.63 20.11
CA VAL A 211 -8.48 2.04 18.78
C VAL A 211 -9.99 1.99 18.54
N GLU A 212 -10.45 2.74 17.54
CA GLU A 212 -11.82 2.64 16.99
C GLU A 212 -12.09 1.21 16.50
N GLU A 213 -13.37 0.83 16.34
CA GLU A 213 -13.81 -0.47 15.78
C GLU A 213 -12.97 -0.91 14.57
N GLU A 214 -11.96 -1.76 14.80
CA GLU A 214 -11.09 -2.29 13.77
C GLU A 214 -11.75 -3.52 13.16
N PHE A 215 -12.01 -3.45 11.86
CA PHE A 215 -12.66 -4.53 11.12
C PHE A 215 -11.97 -4.76 9.80
N VAL A 216 -12.23 -5.92 9.21
CA VAL A 216 -11.61 -6.35 7.97
C VAL A 216 -12.68 -6.68 6.95
N THR A 217 -12.73 -5.92 5.86
CA THR A 217 -13.49 -6.34 4.67
C THR A 217 -12.72 -7.49 4.03
N LEU A 218 -13.40 -8.57 3.65
CA LEU A 218 -12.71 -9.76 3.18
C LEU A 218 -13.50 -10.53 2.13
N LEU A 219 -12.80 -11.00 1.10
CA LEU A 219 -13.33 -11.91 0.10
C LEU A 219 -12.46 -13.16 0.00
N LEU A 220 -13.11 -14.32 0.11
CA LEU A 220 -12.50 -15.63 -0.13
C LEU A 220 -13.01 -16.19 -1.45
N ILE A 221 -12.09 -16.78 -2.20
CA ILE A 221 -12.42 -17.58 -3.38
C ILE A 221 -11.68 -18.91 -3.34
N GLY A 222 -12.37 -19.98 -3.68
CA GLY A 222 -11.82 -21.33 -3.77
C GLY A 222 -12.13 -21.93 -5.14
N VAL A 223 -11.11 -22.20 -5.95
CA VAL A 223 -11.25 -22.78 -7.29
C VAL A 223 -10.77 -24.23 -7.26
N ARG A 224 -11.71 -25.16 -7.45
CA ARG A 224 -11.41 -26.59 -7.56
C ARG A 224 -10.85 -26.92 -8.95
N PRO A 225 -10.09 -28.03 -9.10
CA PRO A 225 -9.55 -28.45 -10.39
C PRO A 225 -10.61 -28.75 -11.46
N ASP A 226 -11.81 -29.16 -11.04
CA ASP A 226 -12.96 -29.36 -11.92
C ASP A 226 -13.55 -28.04 -12.44
N GLY A 227 -13.09 -26.89 -11.92
CA GLY A 227 -13.54 -25.53 -12.25
C GLY A 227 -14.84 -25.12 -11.57
N THR A 228 -15.22 -25.82 -10.50
CA THR A 228 -16.16 -25.31 -9.50
C THR A 228 -15.44 -24.24 -8.68
N ALA A 229 -15.97 -23.01 -8.66
CA ALA A 229 -15.48 -21.94 -7.79
C ALA A 229 -16.51 -21.58 -6.71
N GLU A 230 -16.04 -21.45 -5.49
CA GLU A 230 -16.81 -21.03 -4.31
C GLU A 230 -16.34 -19.64 -3.89
N ILE A 231 -17.27 -18.75 -3.54
CA ILE A 231 -16.98 -17.37 -3.13
C ILE A 231 -17.71 -17.09 -1.83
N VAL A 232 -17.01 -16.44 -0.90
CA VAL A 232 -17.54 -15.91 0.37
C VAL A 232 -17.12 -14.45 0.46
N ASN A 233 -18.07 -13.57 0.75
CA ASN A 233 -17.82 -12.14 0.84
C ASN A 233 -18.33 -11.58 2.18
N CYS A 234 -17.40 -11.02 2.95
CA CYS A 234 -17.62 -10.38 4.23
C CYS A 234 -17.38 -8.86 4.08
N GLY A 235 -18.31 -8.17 3.43
CA GLY A 235 -18.31 -6.71 3.28
C GLY A 235 -17.28 -6.13 2.30
N HIS A 236 -16.71 -6.94 1.40
CA HIS A 236 -15.70 -6.52 0.41
C HIS A 236 -16.33 -6.21 -0.97
N PRO A 237 -15.68 -5.41 -1.83
CA PRO A 237 -16.15 -5.20 -3.20
C PRO A 237 -16.36 -6.52 -3.98
N ALA A 238 -17.42 -6.58 -4.79
CA ALA A 238 -17.75 -7.76 -5.58
C ALA A 238 -16.67 -8.02 -6.66
N PRO A 239 -16.18 -9.25 -6.82
CA PRO A 239 -15.14 -9.53 -7.80
C PRO A 239 -15.72 -9.51 -9.21
N LEU A 240 -14.89 -9.19 -10.20
CA LEU A 240 -15.31 -9.16 -11.60
C LEU A 240 -14.93 -10.48 -12.28
N LEU A 241 -15.90 -11.17 -12.88
CA LEU A 241 -15.66 -12.28 -13.78
C LEU A 241 -15.44 -11.73 -15.20
N LEU A 242 -14.31 -12.07 -15.80
CA LEU A 242 -14.02 -11.82 -17.20
C LEU A 242 -14.06 -13.14 -17.96
N ARG A 243 -14.98 -13.23 -18.92
CA ARG A 243 -15.02 -14.30 -19.91
C ARG A 243 -14.49 -13.78 -21.25
N PRO A 244 -13.72 -14.58 -22.00
CA PRO A 244 -13.23 -14.18 -23.31
C PRO A 244 -14.37 -13.69 -24.22
N GLY A 245 -14.24 -12.46 -24.74
CA GLY A 245 -15.21 -11.86 -25.66
C GLY A 245 -16.51 -11.36 -25.02
N GLN A 246 -16.64 -11.37 -23.69
CA GLN A 246 -17.80 -10.85 -22.97
C GLN A 246 -17.43 -9.61 -22.15
N ALA A 247 -18.43 -8.78 -21.85
CA ALA A 247 -18.26 -7.70 -20.88
C ALA A 247 -17.97 -8.30 -19.49
N PRO A 248 -17.13 -7.65 -18.66
CA PRO A 248 -16.91 -8.07 -17.28
C PRO A 248 -18.23 -8.05 -16.51
N THR A 249 -18.50 -9.12 -15.77
CA THR A 249 -19.71 -9.25 -14.96
C THR A 249 -19.34 -9.23 -13.48
N PRO A 250 -19.87 -8.28 -12.68
CA PRO A 250 -19.76 -8.37 -11.23
C PRO A 250 -20.39 -9.66 -10.72
N LEU A 251 -19.65 -10.38 -9.88
CA LEU A 251 -20.16 -11.53 -9.15
C LEU A 251 -20.86 -11.03 -7.88
N GLU A 252 -22.00 -10.37 -8.06
CA GLU A 252 -22.83 -9.93 -6.93
C GLU A 252 -23.35 -11.15 -6.17
N LEU A 253 -23.16 -11.12 -4.84
CA LEU A 253 -23.69 -12.14 -3.95
C LEU A 253 -25.08 -11.70 -3.47
N PRO A 254 -26.10 -12.56 -3.57
CA PRO A 254 -27.46 -12.24 -3.11
C PRO A 254 -27.54 -11.90 -1.62
N GLU A 255 -26.63 -12.47 -0.85
CA GLU A 255 -26.51 -12.29 0.59
C GLU A 255 -25.02 -12.10 0.92
N THR A 256 -24.71 -11.09 1.73
CA THR A 256 -23.37 -10.81 2.24
C THR A 256 -23.44 -10.63 3.74
N VAL A 257 -22.37 -10.95 4.47
CA VAL A 257 -22.24 -10.57 5.87
C VAL A 257 -21.44 -9.27 5.99
N PRO A 258 -21.61 -8.51 7.09
CA PRO A 258 -20.74 -7.38 7.40
C PRO A 258 -19.24 -7.75 7.42
N PRO A 259 -18.34 -6.76 7.39
CA PRO A 259 -16.92 -6.98 7.61
C PRO A 259 -16.63 -7.79 8.89
N LEU A 260 -15.57 -8.59 8.87
CA LEU A 260 -15.16 -9.35 10.04
C LEU A 260 -14.72 -8.39 11.15
N GLY A 261 -15.08 -8.68 12.41
CA GLY A 261 -14.84 -7.80 13.56
C GLY A 261 -16.04 -6.92 13.93
N VAL A 262 -17.06 -6.81 13.06
CA VAL A 262 -18.32 -6.10 13.35
C VAL A 262 -19.31 -6.97 14.13
N LEU A 263 -19.33 -8.27 13.85
CA LEU A 263 -20.20 -9.25 14.51
C LEU A 263 -19.39 -10.09 15.49
N ASP A 264 -20.07 -10.63 16.51
CA ASP A 264 -19.51 -11.70 17.32
C ASP A 264 -19.08 -12.86 16.40
N PRO A 265 -17.87 -13.44 16.56
CA PRO A 265 -17.41 -14.56 15.74
C PRO A 265 -18.38 -15.74 15.69
N ALA A 266 -19.13 -15.97 16.77
CA ALA A 266 -20.15 -17.01 16.83
C ALA A 266 -21.28 -16.79 15.82
N ASP A 267 -21.54 -15.55 15.40
CA ASP A 267 -22.61 -15.16 14.47
C ASP A 267 -22.13 -15.03 13.01
N VAL A 268 -20.82 -15.12 12.75
CA VAL A 268 -20.27 -15.08 11.40
C VAL A 268 -20.64 -16.35 10.63
N ARG A 269 -21.66 -16.26 9.77
CA ARG A 269 -22.15 -17.34 8.89
C ARG A 269 -22.37 -16.85 7.46
N PRO A 270 -21.29 -16.52 6.73
CA PRO A 270 -21.44 -16.04 5.36
C PRO A 270 -21.99 -17.13 4.43
N PRO A 271 -22.88 -16.77 3.49
CA PRO A 271 -23.33 -17.67 2.46
C PRO A 271 -22.17 -17.99 1.48
N VAL A 272 -22.18 -19.20 0.94
CA VAL A 272 -21.24 -19.64 -0.09
C VAL A 272 -21.91 -19.57 -1.45
N GLN A 273 -21.48 -18.65 -2.30
CA GLN A 273 -21.91 -18.63 -3.70
C GLN A 273 -21.05 -19.59 -4.51
N ARG A 274 -21.69 -20.39 -5.36
CA ARG A 274 -21.01 -21.30 -6.30
C ARG A 274 -21.18 -20.81 -7.72
N ILE A 275 -20.07 -20.76 -8.46
CA ILE A 275 -20.06 -20.46 -9.89
C ILE A 275 -19.21 -21.49 -10.64
N ARG A 276 -19.43 -21.56 -11.95
CA ARG A 276 -18.59 -22.37 -12.86
C ARG A 276 -17.64 -21.45 -13.61
N VAL A 277 -16.35 -21.73 -13.51
CA VAL A 277 -15.29 -21.08 -14.31
C VAL A 277 -14.85 -22.02 -15.43
N GLU A 278 -14.79 -21.52 -16.65
CA GLU A 278 -14.30 -22.26 -17.80
C GLU A 278 -12.82 -21.97 -18.07
N PRO A 279 -12.06 -22.88 -18.73
CA PRO A 279 -10.66 -22.63 -19.03
C PRO A 279 -10.46 -21.29 -19.76
N GLY A 280 -9.62 -20.42 -19.19
CA GLY A 280 -9.40 -19.07 -19.70
C GLY A 280 -10.24 -17.98 -19.02
N ASP A 281 -11.29 -18.34 -18.28
CA ASP A 281 -12.04 -17.40 -17.44
C ASP A 281 -11.11 -16.80 -16.39
N ARG A 282 -11.33 -15.52 -16.10
CA ARG A 282 -10.56 -14.77 -15.11
C ARG A 282 -11.48 -14.18 -14.06
N VAL A 283 -11.04 -14.21 -12.81
CA VAL A 283 -11.70 -13.51 -11.72
C VAL A 283 -10.74 -12.45 -11.20
N LEU A 284 -11.13 -11.18 -11.30
CA LEU A 284 -10.41 -10.05 -10.72
C LEU A 284 -11.01 -9.73 -9.35
N LEU A 285 -10.16 -9.87 -8.34
CA LEU A 285 -10.40 -9.43 -6.98
C LEU A 285 -9.64 -8.11 -6.79
N TYR A 286 -10.22 -7.16 -6.07
CA TYR A 286 -9.63 -5.84 -5.88
C TYR A 286 -10.13 -5.19 -4.60
N THR A 287 -9.31 -4.34 -4.00
CA THR A 287 -9.68 -3.50 -2.85
C THR A 287 -10.34 -2.20 -3.33
N ASP A 288 -11.04 -1.52 -2.43
CA ASP A 288 -11.80 -0.32 -2.73
C ASP A 288 -10.92 0.81 -3.26
N GLY A 289 -9.65 0.93 -2.85
CA GLY A 289 -8.72 1.92 -3.38
C GLY A 289 -8.52 1.91 -4.91
N VAL A 290 -8.90 0.81 -5.60
CA VAL A 290 -8.98 0.77 -7.07
C VAL A 290 -10.21 1.54 -7.60
N ILE A 291 -11.39 1.28 -7.05
CA ILE A 291 -12.65 1.89 -7.52
C ILE A 291 -12.88 3.29 -6.94
N GLU A 292 -12.32 3.54 -5.76
CA GLU A 292 -12.34 4.83 -5.09
C GLU A 292 -11.29 5.81 -5.62
N ALA A 293 -10.41 5.36 -6.51
CA ALA A 293 -9.43 6.21 -7.19
C ALA A 293 -10.14 7.33 -7.98
N ARG A 294 -9.83 8.59 -7.64
CA ARG A 294 -10.50 9.77 -8.21
C ARG A 294 -9.62 10.55 -9.16
N ASP A 295 -10.20 10.98 -10.27
CA ASP A 295 -9.57 11.96 -11.16
C ASP A 295 -9.54 13.38 -10.54
N HIS A 296 -8.99 14.33 -11.29
CA HIS A 296 -8.94 15.75 -10.92
C HIS A 296 -10.32 16.41 -10.73
N ARG A 297 -11.40 15.78 -11.22
CA ARG A 297 -12.80 16.24 -11.08
C ARG A 297 -13.53 15.53 -9.94
N GLY A 298 -12.86 14.59 -9.25
CA GLY A 298 -13.44 13.81 -8.18
C GLY A 298 -14.23 12.59 -8.66
N ALA A 299 -14.19 12.23 -9.95
CA ALA A 299 -14.89 11.09 -10.50
C ALA A 299 -14.14 9.77 -10.21
N PHE A 300 -14.89 8.80 -9.70
CA PHE A 300 -14.39 7.44 -9.42
C PHE A 300 -13.91 6.73 -10.69
N TYR A 301 -13.00 5.77 -10.51
CA TYR A 301 -12.45 5.00 -11.60
C TYR A 301 -13.48 3.97 -12.11
N PRO A 302 -13.90 4.03 -13.39
CA PRO A 302 -14.93 3.13 -13.93
C PRO A 302 -14.30 1.77 -14.29
N LEU A 303 -13.99 0.96 -13.26
CA LEU A 303 -13.25 -0.28 -13.39
C LEU A 303 -13.87 -1.25 -14.41
N ALA A 304 -15.17 -1.53 -14.31
CA ALA A 304 -15.85 -2.48 -15.20
C ALA A 304 -15.83 -2.04 -16.67
N GLU A 305 -15.88 -0.73 -16.93
CA GLU A 305 -15.83 -0.17 -18.29
C GLU A 305 -14.41 -0.19 -18.87
N ARG A 306 -13.38 -0.01 -18.03
CA ARG A 306 -11.99 0.13 -18.48
C ARG A 306 -11.22 -1.18 -18.51
N LEU A 307 -11.62 -2.14 -17.67
CA LEU A 307 -11.01 -3.47 -17.56
C LEU A 307 -10.88 -4.22 -18.90
N PRO A 308 -11.87 -4.21 -19.82
CA PRO A 308 -11.76 -4.90 -21.11
C PRO A 308 -10.59 -4.43 -21.97
N TYR A 309 -10.26 -3.13 -21.92
CA TYR A 309 -9.13 -2.56 -22.68
C TYR A 309 -7.77 -2.94 -22.08
N CYS A 310 -7.75 -3.31 -20.80
CA CYS A 310 -6.56 -3.76 -20.08
C CYS A 310 -6.36 -5.28 -20.12
N ALA A 311 -7.42 -6.06 -20.42
CA ALA A 311 -7.48 -7.52 -20.31
C ALA A 311 -6.69 -8.30 -21.40
N ILE A 312 -5.59 -7.74 -21.90
CA ILE A 312 -4.76 -8.32 -22.96
C ILE A 312 -3.51 -8.98 -22.37
N GLY A 313 -3.18 -10.19 -22.85
CA GLY A 313 -1.99 -10.93 -22.40
C GLY A 313 -2.27 -11.82 -21.20
N GLY A 314 -1.21 -12.22 -20.47
CA GLY A 314 -1.33 -13.04 -19.25
C GLY A 314 -1.71 -12.21 -18.01
N PRO A 315 -2.02 -12.85 -16.87
CA PRO A 315 -2.50 -12.14 -15.68
C PRO A 315 -1.63 -10.99 -15.19
N VAL A 316 -0.31 -11.15 -15.20
CA VAL A 316 0.65 -10.10 -14.81
C VAL A 316 0.54 -8.86 -15.70
N GLU A 317 0.44 -9.07 -17.02
CA GLU A 317 0.36 -7.98 -17.99
C GLU A 317 -0.98 -7.23 -17.90
N VAL A 318 -2.06 -7.96 -17.61
CA VAL A 318 -3.39 -7.36 -17.38
C VAL A 318 -3.36 -6.44 -16.17
N LEU A 319 -2.83 -6.92 -15.03
CA LEU A 319 -2.76 -6.11 -13.82
C LEU A 319 -1.83 -4.91 -13.97
N ARG A 320 -0.70 -5.07 -14.67
CA ARG A 320 0.22 -3.98 -14.98
C ARG A 320 -0.48 -2.89 -15.82
N ARG A 321 -1.19 -3.28 -16.89
CA ARG A 321 -1.94 -2.35 -17.74
C ARG A 321 -3.05 -1.65 -16.98
N LEU A 322 -3.78 -2.39 -16.17
CA LEU A 322 -4.86 -1.87 -15.34
C LEU A 322 -4.34 -0.86 -14.32
N HIS A 323 -3.22 -1.17 -13.66
CA HIS A 323 -2.56 -0.22 -12.76
C HIS A 323 -2.14 1.06 -13.49
N ASP A 324 -1.43 0.94 -14.62
CA ASP A 324 -1.02 2.11 -15.40
C ASP A 324 -2.24 2.96 -15.81
N ASP A 325 -3.38 2.32 -16.06
CA ASP A 325 -4.62 2.98 -16.43
C ASP A 325 -5.31 3.71 -15.26
N VAL A 326 -5.31 3.10 -14.07
CA VAL A 326 -5.72 3.75 -12.81
C VAL A 326 -4.84 4.97 -12.53
N VAL A 327 -3.51 4.84 -12.61
CA VAL A 327 -2.58 5.95 -12.40
C VAL A 327 -2.82 7.07 -13.41
N ARG A 328 -3.07 6.74 -14.68
CA ARG A 328 -3.43 7.71 -15.72
C ARG A 328 -4.75 8.42 -15.42
N HIS A 329 -5.76 7.71 -14.88
CA HIS A 329 -7.05 8.30 -14.50
C HIS A 329 -6.90 9.30 -13.35
N VAL A 330 -6.13 8.95 -12.32
CA VAL A 330 -5.90 9.83 -11.17
C VAL A 330 -5.09 11.06 -11.57
N GLY A 331 -4.06 10.90 -12.42
CA GLY A 331 -3.19 12.00 -12.88
C GLY A 331 -2.29 12.60 -11.78
N ARG A 332 -2.34 12.02 -10.57
CA ARG A 332 -1.55 12.34 -9.37
C ARG A 332 -1.31 11.05 -8.58
N LYS A 333 -0.77 11.17 -7.37
CA LYS A 333 -0.61 10.03 -6.44
C LYS A 333 -1.97 9.46 -6.03
N LEU A 334 -2.03 8.14 -5.81
CA LEU A 334 -3.20 7.47 -5.24
C LEU A 334 -3.49 8.01 -3.84
N GLY A 335 -4.78 8.14 -3.51
CA GLY A 335 -5.26 8.60 -2.22
C GLY A 335 -5.32 7.50 -1.16
N ASP A 336 -5.45 6.24 -1.60
CA ASP A 336 -5.46 5.06 -0.75
C ASP A 336 -4.67 3.89 -1.37
N ASP A 337 -4.40 2.87 -0.57
CA ASP A 337 -3.78 1.63 -1.02
C ASP A 337 -4.71 0.88 -1.98
N ALA A 338 -4.11 0.25 -2.99
CA ALA A 338 -4.86 -0.46 -4.01
C ALA A 338 -4.21 -1.81 -4.32
N ALA A 339 -4.88 -2.89 -3.94
CA ALA A 339 -4.53 -4.26 -4.27
C ALA A 339 -5.43 -4.81 -5.37
N MET A 340 -4.83 -5.55 -6.29
CA MET A 340 -5.51 -6.30 -7.33
C MET A 340 -4.93 -7.71 -7.42
N LEU A 341 -5.80 -8.71 -7.40
CA LEU A 341 -5.46 -10.12 -7.56
C LEU A 341 -6.26 -10.69 -8.74
N LEU A 342 -5.57 -11.22 -9.74
CA LEU A 342 -6.20 -11.85 -10.90
C LEU A 342 -5.95 -13.34 -10.89
N LEU A 343 -7.03 -14.13 -10.87
CA LEU A 343 -7.00 -15.58 -10.98
C LEU A 343 -7.52 -15.98 -12.36
N GLN A 344 -6.70 -16.63 -13.17
CA GLN A 344 -7.12 -17.21 -14.44
C GLN A 344 -7.21 -18.73 -14.29
N TYR A 345 -8.40 -19.30 -14.52
CA TYR A 345 -8.57 -20.75 -14.44
C TYR A 345 -7.90 -21.41 -15.64
N GLU A 346 -6.99 -22.33 -15.35
CA GLU A 346 -6.23 -23.09 -16.33
C GLU A 346 -6.01 -24.51 -15.79
N PRO A 347 -6.93 -25.45 -16.09
CA PRO A 347 -6.89 -26.77 -15.50
C PRO A 347 -5.58 -27.48 -15.87
N ILE A 348 -5.00 -28.16 -14.88
CA ILE A 348 -3.94 -29.12 -15.15
C ILE A 348 -4.61 -30.35 -15.75
N LEU A 349 -4.60 -30.46 -17.07
CA LEU A 349 -5.01 -31.70 -17.73
C LEU A 349 -4.06 -32.82 -17.25
N PRO A 350 -4.57 -33.98 -16.84
CA PRO A 350 -3.73 -35.14 -16.64
C PRO A 350 -2.97 -35.38 -17.95
N GLN A 351 -1.64 -35.44 -17.89
CA GLN A 351 -0.87 -35.95 -19.02
C GLN A 351 -1.38 -37.37 -19.28
N LEU A 352 -2.16 -37.56 -20.34
CA LEU A 352 -2.46 -38.90 -20.84
C LEU A 352 -1.10 -39.58 -21.02
N PRO A 353 -0.84 -40.74 -20.40
CA PRO A 353 0.42 -41.43 -20.60
C PRO A 353 0.60 -41.58 -22.11
N HIS A 354 1.71 -41.06 -22.62
CA HIS A 354 2.09 -41.21 -24.02
C HIS A 354 1.93 -42.68 -24.37
N GLN A 355 0.89 -43.02 -25.14
CA GLN A 355 0.91 -44.23 -25.96
C GLN A 355 1.98 -43.96 -27.01
N SER A 356 3.24 -44.12 -26.62
CA SER A 356 4.35 -44.30 -27.53
C SER A 356 3.95 -45.41 -28.46
N THR A 357 3.69 -45.00 -29.70
CA THR A 357 3.32 -45.77 -30.86
C THR A 357 4.21 -47.01 -30.98
N GLN A 358 3.80 -48.12 -30.38
CA GLN A 358 4.38 -49.43 -30.60
C GLN A 358 3.80 -49.98 -31.92
N LEU A 359 4.08 -49.27 -33.02
CA LEU A 359 3.75 -49.67 -34.40
C LEU A 359 5.03 -49.83 -35.25
N ALA A 360 6.19 -49.91 -34.60
CA ALA A 360 7.47 -50.19 -35.22
C ALA A 360 8.11 -51.42 -34.57
N GLN A 361 7.55 -52.61 -34.80
CA GLN A 361 8.25 -53.89 -34.73
C GLN A 361 7.38 -55.01 -35.33
N LEU A 362 7.20 -54.96 -36.66
CA LEU A 362 6.91 -56.15 -37.46
C LEU A 362 8.26 -56.71 -37.94
N PRO A 363 8.60 -57.99 -37.65
CA PRO A 363 9.84 -58.58 -38.14
C PRO A 363 9.80 -58.78 -39.67
N PRO A 364 10.88 -58.47 -40.42
CA PRO A 364 10.94 -58.72 -41.86
C PRO A 364 11.31 -60.18 -42.10
N GLY A 365 10.38 -61.03 -42.53
CA GLY A 365 10.73 -62.42 -42.81
C GLY A 365 9.61 -63.37 -43.21
N ALA A 366 8.92 -63.11 -44.32
CA ALA A 366 8.23 -64.16 -45.07
C ALA A 366 8.13 -63.76 -46.55
N ARG A 367 9.25 -63.89 -47.28
CA ARG A 367 9.19 -63.94 -48.75
C ARG A 367 8.65 -65.31 -49.14
N GLY A 368 7.35 -65.38 -49.43
CA GLY A 368 6.78 -66.50 -50.18
C GLY A 368 7.31 -66.47 -51.61
N THR A 369 8.09 -67.48 -51.97
CA THR A 369 8.43 -67.78 -53.36
C THR A 369 7.25 -68.50 -54.00
N ALA A 370 6.45 -67.77 -54.77
CA ALA A 370 5.57 -68.36 -55.76
C ALA A 370 6.33 -68.44 -57.09
N THR A 371 6.72 -69.65 -57.48
CA THR A 371 7.09 -69.98 -58.86
C THR A 371 5.87 -70.57 -59.58
N PRO A 372 5.59 -70.16 -60.83
CA PRO A 372 4.47 -70.67 -61.60
C PRO A 372 4.84 -71.92 -62.42
N THR A 373 3.79 -72.62 -62.85
CA THR A 373 3.68 -73.62 -63.94
C THR A 373 4.42 -74.95 -63.82
N SER A 374 3.64 -76.04 -63.65
CA SER A 374 3.24 -76.96 -64.74
C SER A 374 2.22 -77.97 -64.22
#